data_AF-S6VMM9-F1
#
_entry.id   AF-S6VMM9-F1
#
_cell.length_a   1.000
_cell.length_b   1.000
_cell.length_c   1.000
_cell.angle_alpha   90.00
_cell.angle_beta   90.00
_cell.angle_gamma   90.00
#
_symmetry.space_group_name_H-M   'P 1'
#
loop_
_entity.id
_entity.type
_entity.pdbx_description
1 polymer ?
#
loop_
_entity_poly.entity_id
_entity_poly.type
_entity_poly.pdbx_seq_one_letter_code
_entity_poly.pdbx_strand_id
1 'polypeptide(L)'
;MQEQIDQLRLPKAIQAEISDLVRALDAASTRADIEAEGALQIEYIHRLETTKGKGGKLRPADAEKLYIIFDDAVQARLQALAG
;
A
#
# COMPACT_ATOMS: atom_id res chain seq x y z
N MET A 1 -5.93 8.60 3.72
CA MET A 1 -5.03 7.44 3.51
C MET A 1 -3.68 7.65 4.20
N GLN A 2 -2.90 8.67 3.84
CA GLN A 2 -1.59 8.95 4.47
C GLN A 2 -1.65 9.01 6.01
N GLU A 3 -2.67 9.66 6.57
CA GLU A 3 -2.87 9.73 8.02
C GLU A 3 -3.05 8.36 8.70
N GLN A 4 -3.60 7.36 8.00
CA GLN A 4 -3.75 6.00 8.54
C GLN A 4 -2.41 5.25 8.50
N ILE A 5 -1.60 5.47 7.46
CA ILE A 5 -0.25 4.91 7.33
C ILE A 5 0.67 5.48 8.42
N ASP A 6 0.59 6.78 8.71
CA ASP A 6 1.41 7.45 9.71
C ASP A 6 1.17 6.89 11.14
N GLN A 7 -0.03 6.37 11.42
CA GLN A 7 -0.36 5.73 12.70
C GLN A 7 0.32 4.38 12.91
N LEU A 8 0.78 3.71 11.84
CA LEU A 8 1.41 2.38 11.91
C LEU A 8 2.84 2.42 12.45
N ARG A 9 3.42 3.61 12.68
CA ARG A 9 4.79 3.81 13.21
C ARG A 9 5.84 2.96 12.49
N LEU A 10 5.69 2.83 11.16
CA LEU A 10 6.59 2.02 10.33
C LEU A 10 7.99 2.65 10.29
N PRO A 11 9.05 1.85 10.04
CA PRO A 11 10.36 2.38 9.71
C PRO A 11 10.30 3.41 8.56
N LYS A 12 11.09 4.48 8.64
CA LYS A 12 11.06 5.58 7.64
C LYS A 12 11.26 5.10 6.19
N ALA A 13 12.12 4.09 5.99
CA ALA A 13 12.33 3.51 4.65
C ALA A 13 11.04 2.89 4.10
N ILE A 14 10.31 2.15 4.95
CA ILE A 14 9.02 1.54 4.59
C ILE A 14 7.96 2.62 4.34
N GLN A 15 7.92 3.68 5.16
CA GLN A 15 7.01 4.80 4.96
C GLN A 15 7.22 5.50 3.61
N ALA A 16 8.48 5.69 3.20
CA ALA A 16 8.80 6.31 1.92
C ALA A 16 8.29 5.46 0.74
N GLU A 17 8.59 4.16 0.74
CA GLU A 17 8.13 3.25 -0.32
C GLU A 17 6.60 3.13 -0.37
N ILE A 18 5.93 3.10 0.79
CA ILE A 18 4.46 3.14 0.86
C ILE A 18 3.92 4.45 0.28
N SER A 19 4.54 5.58 0.62
CA SER A 19 4.10 6.89 0.11
C SER A 19 4.21 6.98 -1.40
N ASP A 20 5.24 6.36 -1.99
CA ASP A 20 5.42 6.29 -3.44
C ASP A 20 4.36 5.39 -4.10
N LEU A 21 4.03 4.24 -3.49
CA LEU A 21 2.93 3.37 -3.96
C LEU A 21 1.56 4.07 -3.89
N VAL A 22 1.31 4.88 -2.86
CA VAL A 22 0.09 5.68 -2.75
C VAL A 22 0.02 6.71 -3.89
N ARG A 23 1.11 7.42 -4.15
CA ARG A 23 1.17 8.40 -5.24
C ARG A 23 0.97 7.77 -6.61
N ALA A 24 1.52 6.57 -6.83
CA ALA A 24 1.33 5.82 -8.07
C ALA A 24 -0.15 5.44 -8.28
N LEU A 25 -0.79 4.91 -7.24
CA LEU A 25 -2.23 4.60 -7.27
C LEU A 25 -3.11 5.84 -7.49
N ASP A 26 -2.76 6.97 -6.88
CA ASP A 26 -3.47 8.24 -7.09
C ASP A 26 -3.31 8.79 -8.52
N ALA A 27 -2.18 8.52 -9.16
CA ALA A 27 -1.89 8.91 -10.53
C ALA A 27 -2.52 7.97 -11.57
N ALA A 28 -2.85 6.73 -11.20
CA ALA A 28 -3.43 5.74 -12.10
C ALA A 28 -4.81 6.18 -12.63
N SER A 29 -4.97 6.26 -13.95
CA SER A 29 -6.16 6.83 -14.61
C SER A 29 -7.06 5.80 -15.29
N THR A 30 -6.62 4.55 -15.39
CA THR A 30 -7.43 3.47 -15.97
C THR A 30 -7.64 2.36 -14.95
N ARG A 31 -8.70 1.56 -15.17
CA ARG A 31 -8.97 0.38 -14.36
C ARG A 31 -7.78 -0.59 -14.33
N ALA A 32 -7.14 -0.80 -15.49
CA ALA A 32 -5.99 -1.69 -15.60
C ALA A 32 -4.79 -1.17 -14.81
N ASP A 33 -4.54 0.15 -14.84
CA ASP A 33 -3.46 0.75 -14.06
C ASP A 33 -3.72 0.61 -12.55
N ILE A 34 -4.96 0.86 -12.10
CA ILE A 34 -5.33 0.71 -10.68
C ILE A 34 -5.18 -0.74 -10.20
N GLU A 35 -5.62 -1.71 -10.99
CA GLU A 35 -5.47 -3.13 -10.68
C GLU A 35 -3.98 -3.55 -10.65
N ALA A 36 -3.16 -3.00 -11.55
CA ALA A 36 -1.72 -3.23 -11.56
C ALA A 36 -1.02 -2.64 -10.32
N GLU A 37 -1.35 -1.39 -9.95
CA GLU A 37 -0.82 -0.76 -8.73
C GLU A 37 -1.26 -1.53 -7.47
N GLY A 38 -2.50 -2.02 -7.42
CA GLY A 38 -2.98 -2.86 -6.33
C GLY A 38 -2.18 -4.17 -6.19
N ALA A 39 -1.82 -4.81 -7.30
CA ALA A 39 -0.99 -6.01 -7.29
C ALA A 39 0.44 -5.72 -6.76
N LEU A 40 1.03 -4.58 -7.15
CA LEU A 40 2.35 -4.16 -6.66
C LEU A 40 2.33 -3.86 -5.15
N GLN A 41 1.26 -3.27 -4.65
CA GLN A 41 1.06 -3.02 -3.22
C GLN A 41 0.98 -4.31 -2.41
N ILE A 42 0.22 -5.31 -2.90
CA ILE A 42 0.11 -6.64 -2.28
C ILE A 42 1.48 -7.34 -2.26
N GLU A 43 2.19 -7.36 -3.41
CA GLU A 43 3.52 -7.97 -3.49
C GLU A 43 4.49 -7.30 -2.52
N TYR A 44 4.44 -5.97 -2.41
CA TYR A 44 5.30 -5.22 -1.51
C TYR A 44 5.06 -5.59 -0.04
N ILE A 45 3.81 -5.63 0.44
CA ILE A 45 3.52 -6.05 1.82
C ILE A 45 4.01 -7.49 2.04
N HIS A 46 3.74 -8.41 1.11
CA HIS A 46 4.18 -9.79 1.22
C HIS A 46 5.71 -9.91 1.35
N ARG A 47 6.47 -9.07 0.61
CA ARG A 47 7.93 -9.00 0.76
C ARG A 47 8.35 -8.47 2.13
N LEU A 48 7.66 -7.48 2.68
CA LEU A 48 7.93 -6.98 4.03
C LEU A 48 7.63 -8.00 5.14
N GLU A 49 6.65 -8.88 4.92
CA GLU A 49 6.31 -9.97 5.82
C GLU A 49 7.34 -11.11 5.78
N THR A 50 7.97 -11.35 4.63
CA THR A 50 8.85 -12.50 4.42
C THR A 50 10.33 -12.17 4.53
N THR A 51 10.74 -10.93 4.26
CA THR A 51 12.14 -10.50 4.26
C THR A 51 12.49 -9.60 5.45
N LYS A 52 13.66 -9.82 6.05
CA LYS A 52 14.27 -8.85 6.99
C LYS A 52 15.01 -7.78 6.18
N GLY A 53 14.29 -6.74 5.75
CA GLY A 53 14.87 -5.56 5.10
C GLY A 53 15.54 -4.59 6.08
N LYS A 54 15.96 -3.40 5.57
CA LYS A 54 16.62 -2.31 6.34
C LYS A 54 15.77 -1.65 7.45
N GLY A 55 14.66 -2.27 7.85
CA GLY A 55 13.79 -1.84 8.96
C GLY A 55 13.32 -2.98 9.87
N GLY A 56 13.83 -4.21 9.68
CA GLY A 56 13.32 -5.41 10.35
C GLY A 56 12.13 -6.04 9.60
N LYS A 57 11.64 -7.18 10.13
CA LYS A 57 10.46 -7.88 9.61
C LYS A 57 9.21 -7.09 10.03
N LEU A 58 8.29 -6.82 9.11
CA LEU A 58 7.01 -6.19 9.43
C LEU A 58 6.23 -7.06 10.41
N ARG A 59 5.60 -6.45 11.43
CA ARG A 59 4.75 -7.19 12.36
C ARG A 59 3.49 -7.63 11.60
N PRO A 60 2.98 -8.86 11.81
CA PRO A 60 1.77 -9.32 11.13
C PRO A 60 0.58 -8.36 11.28
N ALA A 61 0.40 -7.77 12.46
CA ALA A 61 -0.68 -6.80 12.70
C ALA A 61 -0.51 -5.48 11.93
N ASP A 62 0.72 -5.07 11.60
CA ASP A 62 0.94 -3.90 10.75
C ASP A 62 0.74 -4.26 9.27
N ALA A 63 1.12 -5.47 8.86
CA ALA A 63 0.89 -5.99 7.52
C ALA A 63 -0.61 -6.10 7.19
N GLU A 64 -1.40 -6.68 8.10
CA GLU A 64 -2.85 -6.78 7.98
C GLU A 64 -3.50 -5.41 7.79
N LYS A 65 -3.09 -4.41 8.58
CA LYS A 65 -3.59 -3.04 8.44
C LYS A 65 -3.22 -2.43 7.09
N LEU A 66 -2.00 -2.67 6.60
CA LEU A 66 -1.60 -2.19 5.29
C LEU A 66 -2.40 -2.86 4.16
N TYR A 67 -2.69 -4.16 4.26
CA TYR A 67 -3.55 -4.83 3.30
C TYR A 67 -4.95 -4.18 3.25
N ILE A 68 -5.56 -3.92 4.42
CA ILE A 68 -6.87 -3.26 4.50
C ILE A 68 -6.81 -1.86 3.89
N ILE A 69 -5.83 -1.05 4.28
CA ILE A 69 -5.68 0.34 3.80
C ILE A 69 -5.50 0.39 2.27
N PHE A 70 -4.68 -0.49 1.71
CA PHE A 70 -4.47 -0.53 0.27
C PHE A 70 -5.68 -1.08 -0.48
N ASP A 71 -6.32 -2.15 0.00
CA ASP A 71 -7.53 -2.67 -0.63
C ASP A 71 -8.64 -1.62 -0.67
N ASP A 72 -8.91 -0.94 0.46
CA ASP A 72 -9.87 0.16 0.54
C ASP A 72 -9.54 1.28 -0.46
N ALA A 73 -8.27 1.64 -0.60
CA ALA A 73 -7.83 2.68 -1.53
C ALA A 73 -8.01 2.26 -3.00
N VAL A 74 -7.63 1.03 -3.35
CA VAL A 74 -7.82 0.47 -4.69
C VAL A 74 -9.30 0.42 -5.04
N GLN A 75 -10.16 -0.07 -4.13
CA GLN A 75 -11.61 -0.12 -4.33
C GLN A 75 -12.19 1.27 -4.50
N ALA A 76 -11.80 2.24 -3.69
CA ALA A 76 -12.27 3.63 -3.82
C ALA A 76 -11.90 4.23 -5.19
N ARG A 77 -10.69 3.96 -5.68
CA ARG A 77 -10.24 4.40 -7.02
C ARG A 77 -11.04 3.73 -8.14
N LEU A 78 -11.27 2.43 -8.05
CA LEU A 78 -12.08 1.68 -9.01
C LEU A 78 -13.53 2.20 -9.05
N GLN A 79 -14.11 2.49 -7.90
CA GLN A 79 -15.45 3.08 -7.79
C GLN A 79 -15.49 4.47 -8.40
N ALA A 80 -14.48 5.31 -8.16
CA ALA A 80 -14.39 6.65 -8.73
C ALA A 80 -14.25 6.65 -10.26
N LEU A 81 -13.66 5.61 -10.88
CA LEU A 81 -13.63 5.46 -12.33
C LEU A 81 -14.96 4.95 -12.93
N ALA A 82 -15.78 4.27 -12.13
CA ALA A 82 -17.04 3.70 -12.57
C ALA A 82 -18.24 4.67 -12.45
N GLY A 83 -18.06 5.80 -11.75
CA GLY A 83 -19.04 6.87 -11.59
C GLY A 83 -18.88 7.99 -12.60
#